data_AF-A0A2Z3USY1-F1
#
_entry.id   AF-A0A2Z3USY1-F1
#
_cell.length_a   1.000
_cell.length_b   1.000
_cell.length_c   1.000
_cell.angle_alpha   90.00
_cell.angle_beta   90.00
_cell.angle_gamma   90.00
#
_symmetry.space_group_name_H-M   'P 1'
#
loop_
_entity.id
_entity.type
_entity.pdbx_description
1 polymer ?
#
loop_
_entity_poly.entity_id
_entity_poly.type
_entity_poly.pdbx_seq_one_letter_code
_entity_poly.pdbx_strand_id
1 'polypeptide(L)'
;MTRPDALLRADPPLDYYLIFATAGDRGRGAPPSGILVEEFLLCDDYTAAGIDGVEWTPATGAWRGSPASSRAIRTDATLRERVAAVSRRDAGTAYTMLGGGELPHEAAIRTFFRDRQPLPAAAPLDLGSISGEPGGGTRLYRILFAGEFGERGLANLWPVLRLEPVGDPADPEARVIGTATATTAGHTLTWELRRIGPGIAWCLDVTVHLGAGPISAIGALLHHHRQTIREQGLIPVTIERFT
;
A
#
# COMPACT_ATOMS: atom_id res chain seq x y z
N MET A 1 1.68 -21.33 19.10
CA MET A 1 2.24 -19.97 19.29
C MET A 1 1.07 -19.01 19.22
N THR A 2 0.55 -18.65 20.38
CA THR A 2 -0.75 -18.00 20.58
C THR A 2 -0.58 -16.48 20.44
N ARG A 3 -1.42 -15.81 19.63
CA ARG A 3 -1.44 -14.34 19.53
C ARG A 3 -1.65 -13.77 20.95
N PRO A 4 -0.78 -12.87 21.45
CA PRO A 4 -0.99 -12.23 22.75
C PRO A 4 -2.17 -11.26 22.66
N ASP A 5 -2.85 -11.10 23.80
CA ASP A 5 -4.16 -10.48 24.01
C ASP A 5 -4.51 -9.28 23.10
N ALA A 6 -5.55 -9.51 22.30
CA ALA A 6 -6.26 -8.50 21.54
C ALA A 6 -7.17 -7.66 22.47
N LEU A 7 -6.61 -6.60 23.04
CA LEU A 7 -7.41 -5.44 23.41
C LEU A 7 -7.90 -4.77 22.11
N LEU A 8 -9.06 -5.20 21.60
CA LEU A 8 -9.94 -4.52 20.63
C LEU A 8 -9.27 -3.50 19.69
N ARG A 9 -8.20 -3.90 19.01
CA ARG A 9 -7.87 -3.31 17.71
C ARG A 9 -8.60 -4.18 16.71
N ALA A 10 -9.60 -3.61 16.05
CA ALA A 10 -10.11 -4.24 14.84
C ALA A 10 -8.91 -4.49 13.92
N ASP A 11 -8.76 -5.73 13.43
CA ASP A 11 -7.72 -6.05 12.47
C ASP A 11 -7.81 -5.04 11.30
N PRO A 12 -6.67 -4.52 10.79
CA PRO A 12 -6.71 -3.57 9.69
C PRO A 12 -7.41 -4.19 8.47
N PRO A 13 -8.09 -3.39 7.64
CA PRO A 13 -8.77 -3.93 6.45
C PRO A 13 -7.77 -4.59 5.50
N LEU A 14 -8.21 -5.65 4.81
CA LEU A 14 -7.42 -6.32 3.78
C LEU A 14 -7.35 -5.49 2.48
N ASP A 15 -6.27 -5.68 1.73
CA ASP A 15 -6.05 -5.05 0.43
C ASP A 15 -6.59 -5.96 -0.69
N TYR A 16 -7.63 -5.53 -1.39
CA TYR A 16 -8.25 -6.31 -2.48
C TYR A 16 -7.82 -5.83 -3.87
N TYR A 17 -7.39 -6.77 -4.71
CA TYR A 17 -7.02 -6.51 -6.08
C TYR A 17 -7.78 -7.43 -7.03
N LEU A 18 -8.19 -6.88 -8.19
CA LEU A 18 -8.69 -7.67 -9.31
C LEU A 18 -7.56 -7.89 -10.30
N ILE A 19 -7.42 -9.14 -10.77
CA ILE A 19 -6.44 -9.52 -11.79
C ILE A 19 -7.19 -9.73 -13.09
N PHE A 20 -6.80 -9.02 -14.16
CA PHE A 20 -7.39 -9.15 -15.50
C PHE A 20 -6.53 -10.04 -16.41
N ALA A 21 -7.13 -10.56 -17.48
CA ALA A 21 -6.42 -11.35 -18.48
C ALA A 21 -5.39 -10.48 -19.21
N THR A 22 -5.79 -9.29 -19.62
CA THR A 22 -4.92 -8.26 -20.22
C THR A 22 -5.11 -6.90 -19.55
N ALA A 23 -4.15 -5.98 -19.72
CA ALA A 23 -4.27 -4.63 -19.18
C ALA A 23 -5.45 -3.86 -19.82
N GLY A 24 -5.74 -4.11 -21.10
CA GLY A 24 -6.80 -3.46 -21.84
C GLY A 24 -8.21 -3.78 -21.36
N ASP A 25 -8.40 -4.91 -20.67
CA ASP A 25 -9.68 -5.35 -20.12
C ASP A 25 -10.14 -4.48 -18.94
N ARG A 26 -9.18 -3.84 -18.26
CA ARG A 26 -9.42 -3.02 -17.07
C ARG A 26 -10.32 -1.83 -17.41
N GLY A 27 -11.44 -1.70 -16.70
CA GLY A 27 -12.40 -0.60 -16.90
C GLY A 27 -13.23 -0.68 -18.18
N ARG A 28 -13.14 -1.78 -18.94
CA ARG A 28 -13.94 -2.03 -20.16
C ARG A 28 -15.12 -2.98 -19.95
N GLY A 29 -15.42 -3.33 -18.70
CA GLY A 29 -16.50 -4.26 -18.35
C GLY A 29 -16.18 -5.73 -18.61
N ALA A 30 -14.97 -6.06 -19.06
CA ALA A 30 -14.49 -7.44 -19.12
C ALA A 30 -14.33 -7.99 -17.68
N PRO A 31 -14.74 -9.25 -17.42
CA PRO A 31 -14.61 -9.83 -16.09
C PRO A 31 -13.12 -10.04 -15.74
N PRO A 32 -12.72 -9.84 -14.47
CA PRO A 32 -11.39 -10.20 -14.02
C PRO A 32 -11.21 -11.71 -14.05
N SER A 33 -9.97 -12.17 -14.17
CA SER A 33 -9.59 -13.58 -14.11
C SER A 33 -9.45 -14.12 -12.68
N GLY A 34 -9.32 -13.24 -11.70
CA GLY A 34 -9.17 -13.63 -10.30
C GLY A 34 -9.14 -12.45 -9.34
N ILE A 35 -9.08 -12.77 -8.05
CA ILE A 35 -9.01 -11.82 -6.95
C ILE A 35 -7.80 -12.17 -6.09
N LEU A 36 -6.93 -11.18 -5.88
CA LEU A 36 -5.83 -11.26 -4.93
C LEU A 36 -6.18 -10.43 -3.71
N VAL A 37 -5.99 -11.01 -2.52
CA VAL A 37 -6.22 -10.35 -1.24
C VAL A 37 -4.93 -10.41 -0.44
N GLU A 38 -4.43 -9.25 -0.01
CA GLU A 38 -3.21 -9.12 0.77
C GLU A 38 -3.48 -8.52 2.15
N GLU A 39 -2.72 -8.96 3.14
CA GLU A 39 -2.57 -8.30 4.43
C GLU A 39 -1.13 -7.80 4.57
N PHE A 40 -0.99 -6.49 4.74
CA PHE A 40 0.30 -5.84 4.91
C PHE A 40 0.61 -5.72 6.40
N LEU A 41 1.51 -6.58 6.88
CA LEU A 41 1.78 -6.74 8.31
C LEU A 41 2.81 -5.72 8.77
N LEU A 42 2.52 -5.05 9.89
CA LEU A 42 3.39 -4.05 10.50
C LEU A 42 3.91 -4.51 11.86
N CYS A 43 5.14 -4.11 12.18
CA CYS A 43 5.70 -4.13 13.53
C CYS A 43 5.07 -3.05 14.42
N ASP A 44 5.36 -3.09 15.72
CA ASP A 44 4.86 -2.09 16.69
C ASP A 44 5.32 -0.66 16.39
N ASP A 45 6.42 -0.50 15.67
CA ASP A 45 6.95 0.79 15.24
C ASP A 45 6.48 1.23 13.84
N TYR A 46 5.56 0.46 13.23
CA TYR A 46 4.98 0.66 11.90
C TYR A 46 5.88 0.36 10.71
N THR A 47 7.04 -0.26 10.93
CA THR A 47 7.80 -0.88 9.83
C THR A 47 7.08 -2.11 9.30
N ALA A 48 7.27 -2.43 8.02
CA ALA A 48 6.66 -3.60 7.41
C ALA A 48 7.39 -4.88 7.82
N ALA A 49 6.66 -5.84 8.39
CA ALA A 49 7.17 -7.15 8.78
C ALA A 49 7.07 -8.17 7.64
N GLY A 50 6.08 -8.02 6.78
CA GLY A 50 5.78 -8.97 5.72
C GLY A 50 4.44 -8.74 5.07
N ILE A 51 4.14 -9.59 4.09
CA ILE A 51 2.88 -9.59 3.35
C ILE A 51 2.34 -11.01 3.36
N ASP A 52 1.12 -11.17 3.85
CA ASP A 52 0.37 -12.41 3.72
C ASP A 52 -0.62 -12.24 2.57
N GLY A 53 -0.79 -13.24 1.69
CA GLY A 53 -1.61 -13.07 0.49
C GLY A 53 -2.28 -14.35 0.01
N VAL A 54 -3.55 -14.25 -0.38
CA VAL A 54 -4.31 -15.34 -1.02
C VAL A 54 -4.93 -14.90 -2.33
N GLU A 55 -4.99 -15.82 -3.27
CA GLU A 55 -5.63 -15.62 -4.56
C GLU A 55 -6.80 -16.59 -4.71
N TRP A 56 -7.87 -16.12 -5.35
CA TRP A 56 -9.00 -16.92 -5.76
C TRP A 56 -9.23 -16.75 -7.27
N THR A 57 -9.51 -17.86 -7.95
CA THR A 57 -9.86 -17.87 -9.38
C THR A 57 -11.07 -18.77 -9.61
N PRO A 58 -11.86 -18.53 -10.68
CA PRO A 58 -12.95 -19.44 -11.04
C PRO A 58 -12.48 -20.85 -11.35
N ALA A 59 -11.28 -20.99 -11.93
CA ALA A 59 -10.71 -22.27 -12.32
C ALA A 59 -10.38 -23.16 -11.12
N THR A 60 -9.93 -22.57 -10.01
CA THR A 60 -9.62 -23.31 -8.78
C THR A 60 -10.81 -23.43 -7.84
N GLY A 61 -11.74 -22.47 -7.87
CA GLY A 61 -12.89 -22.40 -6.97
C GLY A 61 -12.53 -22.27 -5.48
N ALA A 62 -11.26 -22.03 -5.16
CA ALA A 62 -10.74 -22.05 -3.79
C ALA A 62 -9.66 -20.99 -3.58
N TRP A 63 -9.66 -20.41 -2.38
CA TRP A 63 -8.60 -19.51 -1.90
C TRP A 63 -7.30 -20.29 -1.68
N ARG A 64 -6.20 -19.81 -2.25
CA ARG A 64 -4.88 -20.43 -2.13
C ARG A 64 -3.82 -19.40 -1.79
N GLY A 65 -2.78 -19.80 -1.05
CA GLY A 65 -1.61 -18.96 -0.83
C GLY A 65 -1.03 -18.50 -2.17
N SER A 66 -0.64 -17.23 -2.25
CA SER A 66 -0.23 -16.58 -3.50
C SER A 66 1.09 -15.77 -3.40
N PRO A 67 2.14 -16.27 -2.71
CA PRO A 67 3.38 -15.51 -2.54
C PRO A 67 4.07 -15.19 -3.88
N ALA A 68 3.93 -16.05 -4.88
CA ALA A 68 4.45 -15.81 -6.22
C ALA A 68 3.72 -14.65 -6.91
N SER A 69 2.38 -14.65 -6.91
CA SER A 69 1.57 -13.57 -7.49
C SER A 69 1.83 -12.23 -6.77
N SER A 70 1.86 -12.24 -5.43
CA SER A 70 2.18 -11.08 -4.60
C SER A 70 3.55 -10.46 -4.94
N ARG A 71 4.58 -11.30 -5.13
CA ARG A 71 5.90 -10.83 -5.58
C ARG A 71 5.88 -10.33 -7.03
N ALA A 72 5.18 -11.04 -7.90
CA ALA A 72 5.14 -10.74 -9.33
C ALA A 72 4.56 -9.35 -9.60
N ILE A 73 3.44 -8.97 -8.94
CA ILE A 73 2.82 -7.64 -9.12
C ILE A 73 3.71 -6.47 -8.65
N ARG A 74 4.74 -6.74 -7.83
CA ARG A 74 5.72 -5.74 -7.37
C ARG A 74 6.94 -5.64 -8.29
N THR A 75 7.27 -6.70 -9.03
CA THR A 75 8.52 -6.82 -9.78
C THR A 75 8.34 -6.80 -11.30
N ASP A 76 7.17 -7.19 -11.81
CA ASP A 76 6.84 -7.25 -13.23
C ASP A 76 5.81 -6.17 -13.58
N ALA A 77 6.23 -5.21 -14.42
CA ALA A 77 5.38 -4.10 -14.85
C ALA A 77 4.19 -4.58 -15.69
N THR A 78 4.38 -5.55 -16.57
CA THR A 78 3.31 -6.08 -17.45
C THR A 78 2.26 -6.83 -16.64
N LEU A 79 2.65 -7.57 -15.61
CA LEU A 79 1.70 -8.18 -14.69
C LEU A 79 0.97 -7.13 -13.85
N ARG A 80 1.67 -6.10 -13.39
CA ARG A 80 1.08 -5.01 -12.60
C ARG A 80 0.03 -4.21 -13.39
N GLU A 81 0.23 -3.99 -14.69
CA GLU A 81 -0.76 -3.30 -15.55
C GLU A 81 -2.12 -4.03 -15.62
N ARG A 82 -2.13 -5.34 -15.39
CA ARG A 82 -3.33 -6.18 -15.35
C ARG A 82 -4.04 -6.13 -14.01
N VAL A 83 -3.53 -5.41 -13.03
CA VAL A 83 -4.06 -5.38 -11.66
C VAL A 83 -4.81 -4.07 -11.41
N ALA A 84 -5.94 -4.16 -10.71
CA ALA A 84 -6.67 -3.00 -10.19
C ALA A 84 -6.81 -3.13 -8.68
N ALA A 85 -6.35 -2.14 -7.92
CA ALA A 85 -6.75 -2.00 -6.53
C ALA A 85 -8.23 -1.63 -6.47
N VAL A 86 -8.98 -2.32 -5.61
CA VAL A 86 -10.42 -2.12 -5.47
C VAL A 86 -10.84 -2.11 -4.00
N SER A 87 -12.05 -1.62 -3.74
CA SER A 87 -12.68 -1.76 -2.43
C SER A 87 -13.10 -3.22 -2.18
N ARG A 88 -13.29 -3.58 -0.90
CA ARG A 88 -13.88 -4.89 -0.53
C ARG A 88 -15.25 -5.10 -1.21
N ARG A 89 -16.03 -4.04 -1.35
CA ARG A 89 -17.36 -4.10 -1.99
C ARG A 89 -17.23 -4.53 -3.44
N ASP A 90 -16.35 -3.90 -4.20
CA ASP A 90 -16.16 -4.21 -5.62
C ASP A 90 -15.52 -5.59 -5.81
N ALA A 91 -14.61 -5.98 -4.93
CA ALA A 91 -14.10 -7.35 -4.88
C ALA A 91 -15.23 -8.36 -4.63
N GLY A 92 -16.19 -8.04 -3.76
CA GLY A 92 -17.37 -8.86 -3.53
C GLY A 92 -18.25 -9.00 -4.77
N THR A 93 -18.51 -7.90 -5.48
CA THR A 93 -19.23 -7.93 -6.76
C THR A 93 -18.52 -8.80 -7.79
N ALA A 94 -17.19 -8.67 -7.92
CA ALA A 94 -16.40 -9.50 -8.82
C ALA A 94 -16.44 -10.98 -8.41
N TYR A 95 -16.32 -11.27 -7.11
CA TYR A 95 -16.36 -12.63 -6.58
C TYR A 95 -17.68 -13.33 -6.90
N THR A 96 -18.81 -12.64 -6.72
CA THR A 96 -20.13 -13.15 -7.10
C THR A 96 -20.26 -13.36 -8.61
N MET A 97 -19.84 -12.37 -9.42
CA MET A 97 -19.87 -12.47 -10.88
C MET A 97 -19.07 -13.66 -11.41
N LEU A 98 -17.97 -14.00 -10.73
CA LEU A 98 -17.11 -15.13 -11.08
C LEU A 98 -17.61 -16.49 -10.55
N GLY A 99 -18.75 -16.52 -9.86
CA GLY A 99 -19.36 -17.76 -9.34
C GLY A 99 -18.88 -18.18 -7.95
N GLY A 100 -18.15 -17.32 -7.23
CA GLY A 100 -17.68 -17.59 -5.86
C GLY A 100 -18.78 -17.48 -4.78
N GLY A 101 -19.92 -16.86 -5.11
CA GLY A 101 -21.01 -16.59 -4.17
C GLY A 101 -20.80 -15.28 -3.39
N GLU A 102 -21.10 -15.29 -2.09
CA GLU A 102 -20.85 -14.16 -1.20
C GLU A 102 -19.39 -14.14 -0.74
N LEU A 103 -18.75 -12.96 -0.80
CA LEU A 103 -17.37 -12.81 -0.37
C LEU A 103 -17.25 -13.05 1.15
N PRO A 104 -16.41 -14.01 1.61
CA PRO A 104 -16.25 -14.29 3.03
C PRO A 104 -15.83 -13.05 3.84
N HIS A 105 -16.15 -13.06 5.14
CA HIS A 105 -15.62 -12.07 6.07
C HIS A 105 -14.09 -12.16 6.13
N GLU A 106 -13.43 -11.03 6.40
CA GLU A 106 -11.96 -10.96 6.38
C GLU A 106 -11.31 -11.89 7.41
N ALA A 107 -11.97 -12.11 8.56
CA ALA A 107 -11.54 -13.10 9.54
C ALA A 107 -11.47 -14.52 8.97
N ALA A 108 -12.38 -14.89 8.07
CA ALA A 108 -12.35 -16.17 7.37
C ALA A 108 -11.26 -16.18 6.29
N ILE A 109 -11.10 -15.09 5.53
CA ILE A 109 -10.05 -14.97 4.49
C ILE A 109 -8.66 -15.16 5.11
N ARG A 110 -8.41 -14.56 6.28
CA ARG A 110 -7.15 -14.70 7.03
C ARG A 110 -6.78 -16.15 7.36
N THR A 111 -7.76 -17.06 7.48
CA THR A 111 -7.48 -18.48 7.73
C THR A 111 -6.84 -19.20 6.53
N PHE A 112 -6.86 -18.58 5.35
CA PHE A 112 -6.18 -19.07 4.15
C PHE A 112 -4.75 -18.54 3.99
N PHE A 113 -4.32 -17.57 4.81
CA PHE A 113 -2.93 -17.12 4.84
C PHE A 113 -2.03 -18.22 5.42
N ARG A 114 -1.40 -18.99 4.54
CA ARG A 114 -0.47 -20.07 4.91
C ARG A 114 0.99 -19.73 4.64
N ASP A 115 1.23 -18.86 3.66
CA ASP A 115 2.56 -18.59 3.12
C ASP A 115 2.91 -17.10 3.30
N ARG A 116 3.54 -16.78 4.45
CA ARG A 116 4.03 -15.43 4.71
C ARG A 116 5.21 -15.11 3.80
N GLN A 117 5.15 -13.96 3.13
CA GLN A 117 6.32 -13.37 2.50
C GLN A 117 6.99 -12.39 3.47
N PRO A 118 8.10 -12.77 4.14
CA PRO A 118 8.82 -11.83 4.99
C PRO A 118 9.41 -10.71 4.14
N LEU A 119 9.35 -9.48 4.65
CA LEU A 119 10.10 -8.36 4.08
C LEU A 119 11.46 -8.27 4.79
N PRO A 120 12.56 -8.01 4.07
CA PRO A 120 13.88 -7.94 4.69
C PRO A 120 13.94 -6.82 5.72
N ALA A 121 14.49 -7.09 6.90
CA ALA A 121 14.85 -6.07 7.90
C ALA A 121 16.16 -5.36 7.51
N ALA A 122 16.35 -5.04 6.24
CA ALA A 122 17.52 -4.34 5.74
C ALA A 122 17.49 -2.87 6.18
N ALA A 123 18.65 -2.21 6.13
CA ALA A 123 18.69 -0.76 6.27
C ALA A 123 17.76 -0.12 5.22
N PRO A 124 17.02 0.95 5.57
CA PRO A 124 16.16 1.64 4.62
C PRO A 124 16.90 2.02 3.35
N LEU A 125 16.20 1.96 2.22
CA LEU A 125 16.78 2.32 0.93
C LEU A 125 17.19 3.80 0.99
N ASP A 126 18.48 4.12 0.85
CA ASP A 126 18.95 5.50 0.79
C ASP A 126 18.67 6.08 -0.61
N LEU A 127 17.81 7.08 -0.68
CA LEU A 127 17.44 7.80 -1.92
C LEU A 127 17.87 9.27 -1.85
N GLY A 128 18.84 9.57 -1.00
CA GLY A 128 19.16 10.91 -0.52
C GLY A 128 18.37 11.27 0.74
N SER A 129 18.78 12.35 1.40
CA SER A 129 18.24 12.80 2.68
C SER A 129 16.72 12.99 2.61
N ILE A 130 16.00 12.30 3.49
CA ILE A 130 14.68 12.74 3.93
C ILE A 130 14.88 14.00 4.74
N SER A 131 14.03 15.01 4.57
CA SER A 131 14.12 16.26 5.33
C SER A 131 14.00 15.99 6.84
N GLY A 132 15.10 16.21 7.58
CA GLY A 132 15.20 16.08 9.04
C GLY A 132 16.27 15.06 9.50
N GLU A 133 16.72 15.19 10.75
CA GLU A 133 17.59 14.19 11.39
C GLU A 133 16.75 13.28 12.31
N PRO A 134 16.85 11.94 12.18
CA PRO A 134 16.20 11.03 13.12
C PRO A 134 16.83 11.18 14.51
N GLY A 135 16.03 11.08 15.58
CA GLY A 135 16.52 11.34 16.94
C GLY A 135 15.41 11.46 17.97
N GLY A 136 15.76 11.90 19.20
CA GLY A 136 14.93 11.82 20.42
C GLY A 136 13.50 12.39 20.37
N GLY A 137 13.13 13.09 19.30
CA GLY A 137 11.76 13.52 19.01
C GLY A 137 11.32 13.39 17.55
N THR A 138 12.14 12.82 16.66
CA THR A 138 11.86 12.75 15.22
C THR A 138 11.90 11.30 14.74
N ARG A 139 10.86 10.88 13.99
CA ARG A 139 10.82 9.60 13.29
C ARG A 139 10.65 9.84 11.80
N LEU A 140 11.40 9.09 11.00
CA LEU A 140 11.33 9.16 9.55
C LEU A 140 10.84 7.81 9.01
N TYR A 141 9.78 7.85 8.21
CA TYR A 141 9.22 6.68 7.54
C TYR A 141 9.31 6.84 6.03
N ARG A 142 9.42 5.73 5.31
CA ARG A 142 9.29 5.69 3.86
C ARG A 142 8.34 4.60 3.46
N ILE A 143 7.28 4.96 2.74
CA ILE A 143 6.37 4.00 2.12
C ILE A 143 6.79 3.85 0.67
N LEU A 144 7.25 2.66 0.28
CA LEU A 144 7.67 2.36 -1.09
C LEU A 144 6.52 1.77 -1.88
N PHE A 145 6.37 2.20 -3.13
CA PHE A 145 5.34 1.74 -4.04
C PHE A 145 5.92 1.38 -5.40
N ALA A 146 5.41 0.29 -5.97
CA ALA A 146 5.77 -0.16 -7.31
C ALA A 146 4.72 0.30 -8.32
N GLY A 147 5.18 0.80 -9.48
CA GLY A 147 4.31 1.26 -10.57
C GLY A 147 4.30 2.78 -10.73
N GLU A 148 3.46 3.23 -11.64
CA GLU A 148 3.35 4.63 -12.04
C GLU A 148 1.90 5.12 -11.89
N PHE A 149 1.74 6.41 -11.63
CA PHE A 149 0.42 7.02 -11.66
C PHE A 149 -0.11 7.04 -13.10
N GLY A 150 -1.38 6.66 -13.27
CA GLY A 150 -2.09 6.93 -14.52
C GLY A 150 -2.34 8.43 -14.71
N GLU A 151 -2.87 8.80 -15.89
CA GLU A 151 -3.10 10.21 -16.30
C GLU A 151 -3.79 11.08 -15.24
N ARG A 152 -4.69 10.49 -14.44
CA ARG A 152 -5.42 11.18 -13.37
C ARG A 152 -4.98 10.78 -11.97
N GLY A 153 -4.16 9.75 -11.83
CA GLY A 153 -3.81 9.18 -10.52
C GLY A 153 -3.11 10.22 -9.64
N LEU A 154 -2.11 10.90 -10.19
CA LEU A 154 -1.40 11.95 -9.47
C LEU A 154 -2.33 13.15 -9.16
N ALA A 155 -3.13 13.58 -10.14
CA ALA A 155 -4.12 14.66 -9.98
C ALA A 155 -5.10 14.39 -8.82
N ASN A 156 -5.56 13.14 -8.69
CA ASN A 156 -6.48 12.72 -7.64
C ASN A 156 -5.84 12.68 -6.24
N LEU A 157 -4.52 12.47 -6.15
CA LEU A 157 -3.81 12.44 -4.86
C LEU A 157 -3.70 13.82 -4.22
N TRP A 158 -3.47 14.86 -5.02
CA TRP A 158 -3.24 16.22 -4.54
C TRP A 158 -4.23 16.67 -3.45
N PRO A 159 -5.55 16.65 -3.69
CA PRO A 159 -6.50 17.12 -2.69
C PRO A 159 -6.61 16.20 -1.46
N VAL A 160 -6.40 14.89 -1.63
CA VAL A 160 -6.56 13.91 -0.53
C VAL A 160 -5.36 13.95 0.41
N LEU A 161 -4.15 13.99 -0.15
CA LEU A 161 -2.90 14.10 0.60
C LEU A 161 -2.51 15.55 0.88
N ARG A 162 -3.35 16.52 0.51
CA ARG A 162 -3.15 17.98 0.72
C ARG A 162 -1.77 18.46 0.26
N LEU A 163 -1.28 17.89 -0.84
CA LEU A 163 0.05 18.20 -1.34
C LEU A 163 0.08 19.63 -1.90
N GLU A 164 1.20 20.29 -1.71
CA GLU A 164 1.59 21.54 -2.38
C GLU A 164 2.73 21.23 -3.35
N PRO A 165 2.67 21.71 -4.60
CA PRO A 165 3.65 21.36 -5.62
C PRO A 165 5.04 21.91 -5.29
N VAL A 166 6.05 21.07 -5.47
CA VAL A 166 7.46 21.46 -5.36
C VAL A 166 8.01 21.58 -6.78
N GLY A 167 8.12 22.80 -7.29
CA GLY A 167 8.52 23.05 -8.68
C GLY A 167 7.44 22.64 -9.68
N ASP A 168 7.85 22.23 -10.88
CA ASP A 168 6.96 21.70 -11.91
C ASP A 168 6.79 20.18 -11.76
N PRO A 169 5.58 19.67 -11.41
CA PRO A 169 5.32 18.24 -11.30
C PRO A 169 5.53 17.45 -12.61
N ALA A 170 5.47 18.13 -13.76
CA ALA A 170 5.70 17.55 -15.07
C ALA A 170 7.19 17.40 -15.42
N ASP A 171 8.09 18.03 -14.65
CA ASP A 171 9.52 17.87 -14.85
C ASP A 171 9.93 16.40 -14.57
N PRO A 172 10.50 15.68 -15.55
CA PRO A 172 10.95 14.31 -15.36
C PRO A 172 12.10 14.20 -14.34
N GLU A 173 12.91 15.26 -14.17
CA GLU A 173 14.07 15.30 -13.27
C GLU A 173 13.69 15.68 -11.83
N ALA A 174 12.50 16.26 -11.62
CA ALA A 174 12.01 16.58 -10.29
C ALA A 174 11.82 15.28 -9.48
N ARG A 175 12.61 15.17 -8.39
CA ARG A 175 12.53 14.02 -7.49
C ARG A 175 11.38 14.14 -6.50
N VAL A 176 11.28 15.28 -5.81
CA VAL A 176 10.16 15.59 -4.92
C VAL A 176 9.14 16.38 -5.72
N ILE A 177 7.94 15.83 -5.83
CA ILE A 177 6.87 16.39 -6.68
C ILE A 177 5.91 17.24 -5.84
N GLY A 178 5.68 16.87 -4.59
CA GLY A 178 4.81 17.61 -3.68
C GLY A 178 5.14 17.35 -2.22
N THR A 179 4.78 18.30 -1.38
CA THR A 179 4.95 18.24 0.07
C THR A 179 3.68 18.64 0.79
N ALA A 180 3.45 18.15 2.00
CA ALA A 180 2.42 18.70 2.87
C ALA A 180 2.82 18.56 4.33
N THR A 181 2.22 19.39 5.16
CA THR A 181 2.39 19.36 6.62
C THR A 181 1.03 19.36 7.30
N ALA A 182 0.90 18.58 8.37
CA ALA A 182 -0.27 18.60 9.24
C ALA A 182 0.11 18.37 10.70
N THR A 183 -0.63 19.01 11.60
CA THR A 183 -0.62 18.68 13.02
C THR A 183 -1.85 17.86 13.33
N THR A 184 -1.66 16.62 13.80
CA THR A 184 -2.76 15.71 14.15
C THR A 184 -2.44 14.95 15.43
N ALA A 185 -3.47 14.80 16.28
CA ALA A 185 -3.39 14.07 17.53
C ALA A 185 -2.20 14.43 18.45
N GLY A 186 -1.65 15.64 18.36
CA GLY A 186 -0.50 16.08 19.16
C GLY A 186 0.87 15.79 18.54
N HIS A 187 0.95 15.37 17.29
CA HIS A 187 2.20 15.26 16.51
C HIS A 187 2.19 16.26 15.35
N THR A 188 3.37 16.69 14.90
CA THR A 188 3.52 17.42 13.62
C THR A 188 4.15 16.49 12.61
N LEU A 189 3.49 16.31 11.46
CA LEU A 189 3.93 15.43 10.40
C LEU A 189 4.11 16.22 9.11
N THR A 190 5.17 15.91 8.39
CA THR A 190 5.43 16.41 7.04
C THR A 190 5.60 15.20 6.14
N TRP A 191 5.05 15.25 4.92
CA TRP A 191 5.29 14.20 3.95
C TRP A 191 5.64 14.73 2.56
N GLU A 192 6.57 14.05 1.91
CA GLU A 192 7.06 14.35 0.57
C GLU A 192 6.71 13.18 -0.36
N LEU A 193 6.01 13.47 -1.46
CA LEU A 193 5.79 12.50 -2.54
C LEU A 193 6.98 12.59 -3.51
N ARG A 194 7.70 11.48 -3.66
CA ARG A 194 8.95 11.40 -4.42
C ARG A 194 8.88 10.33 -5.52
N ARG A 195 9.37 10.68 -6.70
CA ARG A 195 9.57 9.76 -7.83
C ARG A 195 10.90 9.03 -7.66
N ILE A 196 10.89 7.71 -7.79
CA ILE A 196 12.09 6.85 -7.69
C ILE A 196 12.44 6.37 -9.09
N GLY A 197 13.14 7.24 -9.82
CA GLY A 197 13.50 7.00 -11.22
C GLY A 197 12.28 7.08 -12.16
N PRO A 198 12.49 7.41 -13.43
CA PRO A 198 11.41 7.50 -14.41
C PRO A 198 10.84 6.10 -14.72
N GLY A 199 9.55 5.89 -14.46
CA GLY A 199 8.83 4.68 -14.90
C GLY A 199 8.92 3.48 -13.97
N ILE A 200 9.48 3.62 -12.76
CA ILE A 200 9.86 2.47 -11.91
C ILE A 200 8.99 2.41 -10.66
N ALA A 201 9.05 3.44 -9.83
CA ALA A 201 8.50 3.43 -8.48
C ALA A 201 8.31 4.83 -7.91
N TRP A 202 7.56 4.91 -6.82
CA TRP A 202 7.35 6.13 -6.04
C TRP A 202 7.54 5.83 -4.55
N CYS A 203 7.88 6.86 -3.78
CA CYS A 203 7.76 6.79 -2.33
C CYS A 203 7.04 7.99 -1.74
N LEU A 204 6.49 7.75 -0.55
CA LEU A 204 6.05 8.80 0.36
C LEU A 204 6.97 8.79 1.56
N ASP A 205 7.78 9.84 1.70
CA ASP A 205 8.65 10.04 2.85
C ASP A 205 7.87 10.83 3.91
N VAL A 206 7.81 10.33 5.13
CA VAL A 206 7.04 10.94 6.23
C VAL A 206 7.96 11.25 7.39
N THR A 207 8.12 12.54 7.68
CA THR A 207 8.82 13.05 8.85
C THR A 207 7.81 13.32 9.96
N VAL A 208 8.02 12.72 11.12
CA VAL A 208 7.16 12.88 12.30
C VAL A 208 7.95 13.53 13.41
N HIS A 209 7.55 14.73 13.81
CA HIS A 209 7.97 15.36 15.05
C HIS A 209 6.98 14.97 16.17
N LEU A 210 7.48 14.16 17.10
CA LEU A 210 6.72 13.62 18.22
C LEU A 210 6.37 14.73 19.22
N GLY A 211 5.07 14.94 19.48
CA GLY A 211 4.60 15.62 20.68
C GLY A 211 3.92 14.65 21.64
N ALA A 212 2.99 15.15 22.45
CA ALA A 212 2.33 14.40 23.52
C ALA A 212 1.23 13.42 23.05
N GLY A 213 1.12 13.20 21.75
CA GLY A 213 0.09 12.38 21.11
C GLY A 213 0.27 10.87 21.24
N PRO A 214 -0.79 10.08 21.01
CA PRO A 214 -0.69 8.63 20.95
C PRO A 214 -0.01 8.19 19.65
N ILE A 215 1.00 7.31 19.78
CA ILE A 215 1.75 6.74 18.65
C ILE A 215 0.84 6.06 17.61
N SER A 216 -0.32 5.53 18.01
CA SER A 216 -1.32 4.97 17.09
C SER A 216 -1.83 5.94 16.03
N ALA A 217 -1.78 7.25 16.27
CA ALA A 217 -2.12 8.25 15.28
C ALA A 217 -1.16 8.23 14.08
N ILE A 218 0.12 7.91 14.32
CA ILE A 218 1.14 7.74 13.25
C ILE A 218 0.76 6.54 12.39
N GLY A 219 0.45 5.40 13.00
CA GLY A 219 0.03 4.19 12.28
C GLY A 219 -1.23 4.40 11.44
N ALA A 220 -2.21 5.14 11.97
CA ALA A 220 -3.43 5.48 11.24
C ALA A 220 -3.15 6.35 10.00
N LEU A 221 -2.24 7.33 10.12
CA LEU A 221 -1.85 8.19 9.01
C LEU A 221 -1.06 7.42 7.95
N LEU A 222 -0.08 6.60 8.35
CA LEU A 222 0.67 5.74 7.42
C LEU A 222 -0.26 4.79 6.67
N HIS A 223 -1.24 4.19 7.37
CA HIS A 223 -2.25 3.35 6.74
C HIS A 223 -3.11 4.12 5.73
N HIS A 224 -3.61 5.30 6.12
CA HIS A 224 -4.41 6.15 5.26
C HIS A 224 -3.64 6.51 3.97
N HIS A 225 -2.43 7.04 4.09
CA HIS A 225 -1.62 7.42 2.92
C HIS A 225 -1.27 6.22 2.03
N ARG A 226 -0.96 5.07 2.62
CA ARG A 226 -0.74 3.81 1.89
C ARG A 226 -1.96 3.43 1.07
N GLN A 227 -3.16 3.48 1.65
CA GLN A 227 -4.40 3.16 0.95
C GLN A 227 -4.72 4.18 -0.15
N THR A 228 -4.58 5.47 0.14
CA THR A 228 -4.85 6.54 -0.83
C THR A 228 -3.98 6.40 -2.09
N ILE A 229 -2.68 6.10 -1.93
CA ILE A 229 -1.78 5.88 -3.08
C ILE A 229 -2.10 4.56 -3.79
N ARG A 230 -2.40 3.50 -3.03
CA ARG A 230 -2.79 2.20 -3.56
C ARG A 230 -4.04 2.28 -4.44
N GLU A 231 -5.04 3.06 -4.04
CA GLU A 231 -6.27 3.30 -4.79
C GLU A 231 -6.02 4.00 -6.14
N GLN A 232 -4.88 4.67 -6.32
CA GLN A 232 -4.48 5.26 -7.60
C GLN A 232 -3.68 4.29 -8.50
N GLY A 233 -3.60 3.01 -8.12
CA GLY A 233 -3.06 1.93 -8.96
C GLY A 233 -1.63 1.51 -8.64
N LEU A 234 -0.98 2.14 -7.65
CA LEU A 234 0.35 1.75 -7.19
C LEU A 234 0.27 0.57 -6.21
N ILE A 235 1.29 -0.29 -6.19
CA ILE A 235 1.33 -1.47 -5.31
C ILE A 235 2.28 -1.20 -4.13
N PRO A 236 1.81 -1.20 -2.87
CA PRO A 236 2.67 -1.04 -1.70
C PRO A 236 3.74 -2.15 -1.62
N VAL A 237 5.00 -1.77 -1.46
CA VAL A 237 6.15 -2.68 -1.40
C VAL A 237 6.59 -2.92 0.04
N THR A 238 6.88 -1.85 0.78
CA THR A 238 7.37 -1.89 2.16
C THR A 238 7.08 -0.55 2.86
N ILE A 239 7.16 -0.56 4.19
CA ILE A 239 7.25 0.64 5.03
C ILE A 239 8.54 0.51 5.83
N GLU A 240 9.46 1.44 5.58
CA GLU A 240 10.76 1.50 6.24
C GLU A 240 10.78 2.61 7.27
N ARG A 241 11.69 2.52 8.24
CA ARG A 241 11.94 3.56 9.25
C ARG A 241 13.44 3.81 9.35
N PHE A 242 13.83 5.09 9.32
CA PHE A 242 15.23 5.50 9.46
C PHE A 242 15.57 5.73 10.93
N THR A 243 16.78 5.31 11.30
CA THR A 243 17.35 5.39 12.65
C THR A 243 18.33 6.52 12.76
#